data_AF-A0A659UBZ7-F1
#
_entry.id   AF-A0A659UBZ7-F1
#
_cell.length_a   1.000
_cell.length_b   1.000
_cell.length_c   1.000
_cell.angle_alpha   90.00
_cell.angle_beta   90.00
_cell.angle_gamma   90.00
#
_symmetry.space_group_name_H-M   'P 1'
#
loop_
_entity.id
_entity.type
_entity.pdbx_description
1 polymer ?
#
loop_
_entity_poly.entity_id
_entity_poly.type
_entity_poly.pdbx_seq_one_letter_code
_entity_poly.pdbx_strand_id
1 'polypeptide(L)'
;EGPRKVFHIGADRDLTLYDGLDVELVEEFEAAGVVCTGLFDDEVEKPEDYTDLLRRLRARNLPFICANPDIMVERGERIIWCAGALARDYAQLGGRTLIAGKPYAPIYEV
;
A
#
# COMPACT_ATOMS: atom_id res chain seq x y z
N GLU A 1 13.56 7.59 -7.83
CA GLU A 1 12.61 7.50 -8.97
C GLU A 1 11.63 6.38 -8.68
N GLY A 2 10.33 6.66 -8.75
CA GLY A 2 9.23 5.70 -8.50
C GLY A 2 8.53 5.28 -9.80
N PRO A 3 7.68 4.24 -9.76
CA PRO A 3 6.90 3.83 -10.93
C PRO A 3 5.91 4.92 -11.35
N ARG A 4 5.84 5.24 -12.65
CA ARG A 4 4.87 6.20 -13.20
C ARG A 4 3.45 5.62 -13.26
N LYS A 5 3.30 4.35 -13.65
CA LYS A 5 2.01 3.64 -13.67
C LYS A 5 1.80 2.87 -12.37
N VAL A 6 0.86 3.34 -11.55
CA VAL A 6 0.64 2.85 -10.18
C VAL A 6 -0.73 2.22 -10.04
N PHE A 7 -0.76 1.02 -9.46
CA PHE A 7 -1.99 0.48 -8.89
C PHE A 7 -2.09 0.92 -7.42
N HIS A 8 -3.16 1.64 -7.09
CA HIS A 8 -3.41 2.12 -5.73
C HIS A 8 -4.17 1.05 -4.92
N ILE A 9 -3.74 0.82 -3.68
CA ILE A 9 -4.49 0.07 -2.67
C ILE A 9 -4.75 1.01 -1.49
N GLY A 10 -6.00 1.31 -1.22
CA GLY A 10 -6.40 2.31 -0.23
C GLY A 10 -7.76 2.92 -0.55
N ALA A 11 -8.29 3.72 0.37
CA ALA A 11 -9.57 4.38 0.20
C ALA A 11 -9.44 5.61 -0.70
N ASP A 12 -10.52 5.99 -1.41
CA ASP A 12 -10.52 7.15 -2.33
C ASP A 12 -10.04 8.46 -1.69
N ARG A 13 -10.25 8.61 -0.38
CA ARG A 13 -9.78 9.77 0.40
C ARG A 13 -8.26 9.94 0.40
N ASP A 14 -7.51 8.85 0.18
CA ASP A 14 -6.04 8.83 0.21
C ASP A 14 -5.43 9.13 -1.18
N LEU A 15 -6.27 9.31 -2.22
CA LEU A 15 -5.81 9.66 -3.57
C LEU A 15 -5.14 11.04 -3.64
N THR A 16 -5.40 11.92 -2.68
CA THR A 16 -4.69 13.22 -2.58
C THR A 16 -3.18 13.06 -2.37
N LEU A 17 -2.71 11.87 -1.98
CA LEU A 17 -1.28 11.55 -1.91
C LEU A 17 -0.55 11.76 -3.24
N TYR A 18 -1.26 11.65 -4.36
CA TYR A 18 -0.69 11.76 -5.70
C TYR A 18 -0.72 13.18 -6.27
N ASP A 19 -1.31 14.15 -5.57
CA ASP A 19 -1.45 15.51 -6.06
C ASP A 19 -0.08 16.15 -6.34
N GLY A 20 0.10 16.64 -7.57
CA GLY A 20 1.34 17.27 -8.02
C GLY A 20 2.47 16.29 -8.40
N LEU A 21 2.23 14.97 -8.35
CA LEU A 21 3.18 13.96 -8.82
C LEU A 21 2.92 13.58 -10.29
N ASP A 22 3.99 13.30 -11.06
CA ASP A 22 3.87 12.73 -12.42
C ASP A 22 3.61 11.21 -12.34
N VAL A 23 2.43 10.86 -11.83
CA VAL A 23 1.95 9.48 -11.64
C VAL A 23 0.62 9.31 -12.36
N GLU A 24 0.45 8.17 -13.00
CA GLU A 24 -0.78 7.70 -13.64
C GLU A 24 -1.34 6.55 -12.81
N LEU A 25 -2.51 6.75 -12.18
CA LEU A 25 -3.23 5.66 -11.52
C LEU A 25 -3.90 4.79 -12.58
N VAL A 26 -3.59 3.51 -12.54
CA VAL A 26 -4.03 2.54 -13.54
C VAL A 26 -4.60 1.29 -12.89
N GLU A 27 -5.32 0.51 -13.68
CA GLU A 27 -5.82 -0.79 -13.26
C GLU A 27 -4.69 -1.79 -12.95
N GLU A 28 -5.01 -2.83 -12.17
CA GLU A 28 -4.04 -3.84 -11.71
C GLU A 28 -3.13 -4.30 -12.86
N PHE A 29 -3.71 -4.68 -14.00
CA PHE A 29 -2.98 -5.30 -15.12
C PHE A 29 -1.97 -4.36 -15.81
N GLU A 30 -2.19 -3.05 -15.78
CA GLU A 30 -1.35 -2.04 -16.44
C GLU A 30 -0.22 -1.53 -15.53
N ALA A 31 -0.32 -1.79 -14.24
CA ALA A 31 0.58 -1.19 -13.25
C ALA A 31 2.02 -1.71 -13.35
N ALA A 32 2.97 -0.80 -13.15
CA ALA A 32 4.39 -1.07 -13.02
C ALA A 32 4.86 -1.08 -11.55
N GLY A 33 3.98 -0.68 -10.62
CA GLY A 33 4.20 -0.76 -9.19
C GLY A 33 2.92 -0.52 -8.41
N VAL A 34 2.99 -0.79 -7.10
CA VAL A 34 1.86 -0.67 -6.18
C VAL A 34 2.19 0.38 -5.14
N VAL A 35 1.21 1.22 -4.81
CA VAL A 35 1.27 2.11 -3.65
C VAL A 35 0.08 1.78 -2.75
N CYS A 36 0.39 1.37 -1.53
CA CYS A 36 -0.57 0.96 -0.52
C CYS A 36 -0.61 1.98 0.62
N THR A 37 -1.77 2.59 0.80
CA THR A 37 -2.06 3.58 1.86
C THR A 37 -2.95 3.01 2.97
N GLY A 38 -3.69 1.94 2.67
CA GLY A 38 -4.54 1.20 3.60
C GLY A 38 -5.22 0.03 2.90
N LEU A 39 -6.39 -0.34 3.40
CA LEU A 39 -7.35 -1.19 2.68
C LEU A 39 -8.28 -0.29 1.83
N PHE A 40 -8.93 -0.85 0.82
CA PHE A 40 -9.98 -0.19 0.05
C PHE A 40 -11.15 0.25 0.96
N ASP A 41 -11.58 -0.62 1.87
CA ASP A 41 -12.55 -0.31 2.93
C ASP A 41 -12.09 -0.86 4.30
N ASP A 42 -11.39 -0.01 5.06
CA ASP A 42 -10.80 -0.34 6.37
C ASP A 42 -11.84 -0.55 7.49
N GLU A 43 -13.13 -0.32 7.25
CA GLU A 43 -14.21 -0.54 8.22
C GLU A 43 -14.76 -1.98 8.18
N VAL A 44 -14.59 -2.70 7.07
CA VAL A 44 -15.18 -4.04 6.88
C VAL A 44 -14.19 -5.11 6.41
N GLU A 45 -13.15 -4.71 5.69
CA GLU A 45 -12.20 -5.65 5.08
C GLU A 45 -11.07 -6.03 6.04
N LYS A 46 -10.42 -7.15 5.73
CA LYS A 46 -9.28 -7.69 6.48
C LYS A 46 -8.16 -8.10 5.53
N PRO A 47 -6.92 -8.26 6.02
CA PRO A 47 -5.80 -8.66 5.17
C PRO A 47 -6.04 -9.96 4.38
N GLU A 48 -6.82 -10.89 4.93
CA GLU A 48 -7.14 -12.16 4.27
C GLU A 48 -7.89 -11.97 2.95
N ASP A 49 -8.73 -10.92 2.84
CA ASP A 49 -9.50 -10.60 1.64
C ASP A 49 -8.60 -10.20 0.46
N TYR A 50 -7.34 -9.81 0.76
CA TYR A 50 -6.35 -9.36 -0.22
C TYR A 50 -5.44 -10.49 -0.72
N THR A 51 -5.55 -11.70 -0.17
CA THR A 51 -4.60 -12.79 -0.43
C THR A 51 -4.38 -13.05 -1.93
N ASP A 52 -5.45 -13.14 -2.70
CA ASP A 52 -5.34 -13.45 -4.14
C ASP A 52 -4.85 -12.25 -4.94
N LEU A 53 -5.21 -11.03 -4.56
CA LEU A 53 -4.66 -9.81 -5.16
C LEU A 53 -3.15 -9.74 -4.95
N LEU A 54 -2.68 -9.90 -3.70
CA LEU A 54 -1.25 -9.88 -3.37
C LEU A 54 -0.46 -10.96 -4.11
N ARG A 55 -1.03 -12.16 -4.30
CA ARG A 55 -0.42 -13.22 -5.11
C ARG A 55 -0.26 -12.82 -6.58
N ARG A 56 -1.25 -12.19 -7.20
CA ARG A 56 -1.16 -11.72 -8.60
C ARG A 56 -0.12 -10.62 -8.77
N LEU A 57 -0.10 -9.65 -7.86
CA LEU A 57 0.91 -8.58 -7.83
C LEU A 57 2.32 -9.17 -7.66
N ARG A 58 2.46 -10.17 -6.77
CA ARG A 58 3.73 -10.85 -6.51
C ARG A 58 4.21 -11.65 -7.70
N ALA A 59 3.32 -12.35 -8.40
CA ALA A 59 3.64 -13.13 -9.59
C ALA A 59 4.24 -12.26 -10.71
N ARG A 60 3.86 -10.98 -10.76
CA ARG A 60 4.43 -9.96 -11.66
C ARG A 60 5.66 -9.25 -11.09
N ASN A 61 6.10 -9.62 -9.89
CA ASN A 61 7.24 -9.05 -9.18
C ASN A 61 7.16 -7.52 -9.02
N LEU A 62 5.95 -6.98 -8.84
CA LEU A 62 5.76 -5.54 -8.71
C LEU A 62 6.37 -5.02 -7.40
N PRO A 63 7.05 -3.86 -7.41
CA PRO A 63 7.46 -3.19 -6.18
C PRO A 63 6.21 -2.72 -5.42
N PHE A 64 6.20 -2.91 -4.11
CA PHE A 64 5.09 -2.55 -3.23
C PHE A 64 5.51 -1.44 -2.27
N ILE A 65 5.05 -0.22 -2.53
CA ILE A 65 5.32 0.94 -1.68
C ILE A 65 4.26 0.98 -0.57
N CYS A 66 4.67 0.88 0.67
CA CYS A 66 3.83 1.00 1.86
C CYS A 66 3.96 2.42 2.42
N ALA A 67 2.89 3.21 2.37
CA ALA A 67 2.88 4.60 2.85
C ALA A 67 2.64 4.72 4.36
N ASN A 68 2.15 3.66 5.01
CA ASN A 68 1.94 3.58 6.45
C ASN A 68 2.41 2.22 6.99
N PRO A 69 3.51 2.13 7.74
CA PRO A 69 4.05 0.87 8.24
C PRO A 69 3.23 0.22 9.36
N ASP A 70 2.25 0.91 9.93
CA ASP A 70 1.44 0.37 11.01
C ASP A 70 0.63 -0.85 10.52
N ILE A 71 0.57 -1.89 11.34
CA ILE A 71 -0.24 -3.09 11.05
C ILE A 71 -1.71 -2.83 11.38
N MET A 72 -1.96 -2.19 12.52
CA MET A 72 -3.28 -1.79 13.00
C MET A 72 -3.17 -0.46 13.74
N VAL A 73 -4.25 0.33 13.75
CA VAL A 73 -4.35 1.53 14.59
C VAL A 73 -5.68 1.57 15.33
N GLU A 74 -5.70 2.26 16.47
CA GLU A 74 -6.94 2.58 17.17
C GLU A 74 -7.63 3.78 16.52
N ARG A 75 -8.91 3.62 16.15
CA ARG A 75 -9.79 4.69 15.67
C ARG A 75 -11.04 4.72 16.56
N GLY A 76 -11.00 5.60 17.57
CA GLY A 76 -12.04 5.63 18.61
C GLY A 76 -12.02 4.33 19.43
N GLU A 77 -13.14 3.61 19.44
CA GLU A 77 -13.28 2.33 20.16
C GLU A 77 -12.96 1.09 19.29
N ARG A 78 -12.55 1.30 18.03
CA ARG A 78 -12.26 0.23 17.07
C ARG A 78 -10.78 0.12 16.79
N ILE A 79 -10.32 -1.10 16.48
CA ILE A 79 -9.01 -1.35 15.92
C ILE A 79 -9.20 -1.65 14.43
N ILE A 80 -8.52 -0.89 13.58
CA ILE A 80 -8.60 -1.01 12.12
C ILE A 80 -7.28 -1.50 11.54
N TRP A 81 -7.33 -2.22 10.42
CA TRP A 81 -6.15 -2.67 9.69
C TRP A 81 -5.55 -1.54 8.86
N CYS A 82 -4.24 -1.58 8.65
CA CYS A 82 -3.49 -0.54 7.93
C CYS A 82 -2.60 -1.14 6.83
N ALA A 83 -1.99 -0.27 6.01
CA ALA A 83 -1.16 -0.69 4.88
C ALA A 83 -0.01 -1.62 5.28
N GLY A 84 0.54 -1.47 6.48
CA GLY A 84 1.59 -2.34 7.01
C GLY A 84 1.17 -3.81 7.08
N ALA A 85 -0.12 -4.10 7.32
CA ALA A 85 -0.63 -5.47 7.32
C ALA A 85 -0.51 -6.10 5.92
N LEU A 86 -0.94 -5.38 4.88
CA LEU A 86 -0.84 -5.84 3.50
C LEU A 86 0.63 -5.92 3.04
N ALA A 87 1.47 -4.98 3.47
CA ALA A 87 2.90 -4.99 3.16
C ALA A 87 3.62 -6.19 3.82
N ARG A 88 3.27 -6.53 5.07
CA ARG A 88 3.77 -7.73 5.76
C ARG A 88 3.40 -8.98 4.97
N ASP A 89 2.15 -9.10 4.55
CA ASP A 89 1.65 -10.29 3.85
C ASP A 89 2.29 -10.40 2.46
N TYR A 90 2.47 -9.28 1.76
CA TYR A 90 3.21 -9.24 0.49
C TYR A 90 4.68 -9.66 0.65
N ALA A 91 5.35 -9.23 1.72
CA ALA A 91 6.71 -9.63 2.03
C ALA A 91 6.82 -11.13 2.38
N GLN A 92 5.83 -11.70 3.06
CA GLN A 92 5.75 -13.14 3.35
C GLN A 92 5.61 -13.98 2.07
N LEU A 93 4.98 -13.43 1.02
CA LEU A 93 4.97 -14.01 -0.33
C LEU A 93 6.30 -13.81 -1.09
N GLY A 94 7.33 -13.27 -0.44
CA GLY A 94 8.64 -12.96 -1.01
C GLY A 94 8.65 -11.73 -1.93
N GLY A 95 7.67 -10.84 -1.79
CA GLY A 95 7.56 -9.60 -2.55
C GLY A 95 8.49 -8.52 -2.03
N ARG A 96 8.90 -7.60 -2.91
CA ARG A 96 9.72 -6.45 -2.53
C ARG A 96 8.85 -5.32 -2.00
N THR A 97 9.03 -4.98 -0.73
CA THR A 97 8.39 -3.82 -0.12
C THR A 97 9.36 -2.63 -0.01
N LEU A 98 8.83 -1.43 -0.17
CA LEU A 98 9.49 -0.15 0.06
C LEU A 98 8.62 0.59 1.08
N ILE A 99 9.15 0.91 2.24
CA ILE A 99 8.35 1.52 3.30
C ILE A 99 8.69 3.01 3.38
N ALA A 100 7.68 3.86 3.19
CA ALA A 100 7.75 5.28 3.50
C ALA A 100 7.06 5.49 4.85
N GLY A 101 7.72 6.18 5.79
CA GLY A 101 7.23 6.38 7.16
C GLY A 101 8.23 5.91 8.23
N LYS A 102 7.91 6.10 9.51
CA LYS A 102 8.81 5.75 10.63
C LYS A 102 9.14 4.24 10.62
N PRO A 103 10.36 3.80 10.97
CA PRO A 103 11.54 4.58 11.34
C PRO A 103 12.40 5.01 10.14
N TYR A 104 11.94 4.88 8.90
CA TYR A 104 12.75 5.13 7.72
C TYR A 104 12.99 6.63 7.52
N ALA A 105 14.26 6.98 7.24
CA ALA A 105 14.81 8.34 7.23
C ALA A 105 14.02 9.43 6.47
N PRO A 106 13.31 9.16 5.35
CA PRO A 106 12.65 10.22 4.58
C PRO A 106 11.58 11.03 5.32
N ILE A 107 11.09 10.59 6.49
CA ILE A 107 10.14 11.38 7.31
C ILE A 107 10.82 12.40 8.24
N TYR A 108 12.13 12.29 8.46
CA TYR A 108 12.89 13.18 9.36
C TYR A 108 13.74 14.20 8.62
N GLU A 109 13.96 14.02 7.31
CA GLU A 109 14.71 14.94 6.47
C GLU A 109 13.71 15.86 5.73
N VAL A 110 13.46 17.03 6.33
CA VAL A 110 12.74 18.16 5.73
C VAL A 110 13.69 19.34 5.61
#